data_AF-A0A976E8B0-F1
#
_entry.id   AF-A0A976E8B0-F1
#
_cell.length_a   1.000
_cell.length_b   1.000
_cell.length_c   1.000
_cell.angle_alpha   90.00
_cell.angle_beta   90.00
_cell.angle_gamma   90.00
#
_symmetry.space_group_name_H-M   'P 1'
#
loop_
_entity.id
_entity.type
_entity.pdbx_description
1 polymer ?
#
loop_
_entity_poly.entity_id
_entity_poly.type
_entity_poly.pdbx_seq_one_letter_code
_entity_poly.pdbx_strand_id
1 'polypeptide(L)'
;MEITIDAFTELLSNKYIIVEAFREHSKASEKYIDVTIVQLDGFSWKGSIPYFYRRTGLFIETPEDLVDYLNNIYPLFSKKAVAEFVSTESKRWNDEMSGKGTTKGFFDILLNLEWNSVQYDLPVNRNFARRIQDIKEFGYTLATDTRRKVKGKYETDTHLQLVPLPKGGVTGYEAMSPAFKARAIALMEAINVYESSSANKHGLLPDHKFPEIRWDEKTRAENPDEMNEIQIKEKFQLVDNQRNQQKREACRKCFQTGRRGKLYGLNYFYQGDENWQAEFPRVGKEAEKGCVGCGWYDIQKWRDSLNEFISKNKK
;
A
#
# COMPACT_ATOMS: atom_id res chain seq x y z
N MET A 1 -4.20 11.86 13.26
CA MET A 1 -3.43 12.74 14.12
C MET A 1 -3.98 14.14 13.91
N GLU A 2 -4.73 14.63 14.88
CA GLU A 2 -5.22 16.01 14.89
C GLU A 2 -4.26 16.80 15.77
N ILE A 3 -3.26 17.42 15.14
CA ILE A 3 -2.29 18.29 15.81
C ILE A 3 -1.94 19.43 14.87
N THR A 4 -1.81 20.64 15.39
CA THR A 4 -1.35 21.79 14.61
C THR A 4 0.16 21.70 14.37
N ILE A 5 0.65 22.39 13.34
CA ILE A 5 2.09 22.45 13.06
C ILE A 5 2.85 23.03 14.26
N ASP A 6 2.34 24.10 14.87
CA ASP A 6 2.97 24.76 16.01
C ASP A 6 3.05 23.81 17.21
N ALA A 7 1.94 23.17 17.59
CA ALA A 7 1.92 22.22 18.70
C ALA A 7 2.84 21.01 18.46
N PHE A 8 2.89 20.50 17.23
CA PHE A 8 3.80 19.40 16.89
C PHE A 8 5.27 19.85 16.90
N THR A 9 5.56 21.07 16.45
CA THR A 9 6.92 21.63 16.44
C THR A 9 7.45 21.83 17.87
N GLU A 10 6.59 22.28 18.79
CA GLU A 10 6.91 22.35 20.22
C GLU A 10 7.20 20.95 20.80
N LEU A 11 6.36 19.96 20.49
CA LEU A 11 6.53 18.58 20.95
C LEU A 11 7.83 17.95 20.43
N LEU A 12 8.16 18.19 19.16
CA LEU A 12 9.35 17.63 18.50
C LEU A 12 10.64 18.05 19.20
N SER A 13 10.68 19.27 19.76
CA SER A 13 11.82 19.85 20.49
C SER A 13 13.17 19.79 19.75
N ASN A 14 13.13 19.55 18.44
CA ASN A 14 14.30 19.45 17.58
C ASN A 14 14.30 20.60 16.57
N LYS A 15 15.00 21.69 16.91
CA LYS A 15 15.12 22.90 16.08
C LYS A 15 15.74 22.67 14.69
N TYR A 16 16.32 21.50 14.47
CA TYR A 16 16.96 21.12 13.20
C TYR A 16 16.00 20.44 12.22
N ILE A 17 14.76 20.18 12.63
CA ILE A 17 13.69 19.68 11.78
C ILE A 17 12.58 20.71 11.76
N ILE A 18 12.46 21.42 10.64
CA ILE A 18 11.44 22.45 10.43
C ILE A 18 10.24 21.78 9.78
N VAL A 19 9.09 21.79 10.47
CA VAL A 19 7.84 21.20 9.96
C VAL A 19 7.09 22.24 9.13
N GLU A 20 6.77 21.90 7.89
CA GLU A 20 6.11 22.82 6.95
C GLU A 20 4.63 22.51 6.76
N ALA A 21 4.25 21.24 6.70
CA ALA A 21 2.86 20.82 6.49
C ALA A 21 2.63 19.34 6.83
N PHE A 22 1.37 18.99 7.08
CA PHE A 22 0.89 17.62 7.03
C PHE A 22 0.08 17.42 5.75
N ARG A 23 0.32 16.33 5.03
CA ARG A 23 -0.40 15.98 3.80
C ARG A 23 -0.94 14.55 3.86
N GLU A 24 -2.09 14.35 3.22
CA GLU A 24 -2.69 13.03 3.07
C GLU A 24 -2.90 12.69 1.59
N HIS A 25 -2.44 11.50 1.20
CA HIS A 25 -2.77 10.89 -0.08
C HIS A 25 -3.80 9.79 0.12
N SER A 26 -5.07 10.18 0.12
CA SER A 26 -6.20 9.27 0.41
C SER A 26 -6.23 8.02 -0.47
N LYS A 27 -6.04 8.17 -1.80
CA LYS A 27 -6.01 7.04 -2.75
C LYS A 27 -4.91 6.03 -2.44
N ALA A 28 -3.71 6.50 -2.07
CA ALA A 28 -2.59 5.63 -1.76
C ALA A 28 -2.63 5.09 -0.32
N SER A 29 -3.50 5.65 0.54
CA SER A 29 -3.51 5.43 2.00
C SER A 29 -2.15 5.77 2.61
N GLU A 30 -1.63 6.94 2.24
CA GLU A 30 -0.34 7.43 2.70
C GLU A 30 -0.53 8.79 3.37
N LYS A 31 0.22 9.05 4.44
CA LYS A 31 0.28 10.34 5.11
C LYS A 31 1.73 10.78 5.27
N TYR A 32 1.95 12.07 5.07
CA TYR A 32 3.26 12.69 4.96
C TYR A 32 3.38 13.89 5.87
N ILE A 33 4.57 14.09 6.41
CA ILE A 33 4.99 15.35 7.02
C ILE A 33 6.04 16.00 6.11
N ASP A 34 5.76 17.21 5.67
CA ASP A 34 6.67 18.01 4.86
C ASP A 34 7.64 18.71 5.80
N VAL A 35 8.94 18.53 5.56
CA VAL A 35 9.99 19.02 6.45
C VAL A 35 11.17 19.61 5.69
N THR A 36 11.87 20.52 6.35
CA THR A 36 13.24 20.90 6.04
C THR A 36 14.14 20.44 7.19
N ILE A 37 15.05 19.51 6.92
CA ILE A 37 16.04 19.00 7.87
C ILE A 37 17.34 19.74 7.65
N VAL A 38 17.86 20.38 8.70
CA VAL A 38 19.12 21.15 8.68
C VAL A 38 20.14 20.48 9.60
N GLN A 39 21.30 20.12 9.05
CA GLN A 39 22.40 19.50 9.80
C GLN A 39 23.28 20.58 10.44
N LEU A 40 24.10 20.17 11.42
CA LEU A 40 24.98 21.10 12.15
C LEU A 40 26.00 21.81 11.26
N ASP A 41 26.40 21.19 10.15
CA ASP A 41 27.30 21.75 9.14
C ASP A 41 26.60 22.67 8.13
N GLY A 42 25.30 22.94 8.33
CA GLY A 42 24.48 23.76 7.44
C GLY A 42 23.94 23.01 6.22
N PHE A 43 24.28 21.73 6.03
CA PHE A 43 23.67 20.92 4.98
C PHE A 43 22.17 20.77 5.23
N SER A 44 21.34 21.06 4.23
CA SER A 44 19.89 20.97 4.35
C SER A 44 19.28 20.02 3.33
N TRP A 45 18.33 19.21 3.76
CA TRP A 45 17.47 18.43 2.88
C TRP A 45 16.01 18.85 3.08
N LYS A 46 15.29 19.06 1.98
CA LYS A 46 13.88 19.44 1.99
C LYS A 46 13.04 18.39 1.27
N GLY A 47 11.96 17.95 1.90
CA GLY A 47 11.13 16.92 1.33
C GLY A 47 9.96 16.51 2.20
N SER A 48 9.41 15.34 1.91
CA SER A 48 8.28 14.78 2.66
C SER A 48 8.59 13.39 3.17
N ILE A 49 8.34 13.19 4.46
CA ILE A 49 8.58 11.92 5.13
C ILE A 49 7.23 11.24 5.36
N PRO A 50 7.01 10.02 4.85
CA PRO A 50 5.81 9.29 5.18
C PRO A 50 5.86 8.87 6.65
N TYR A 51 4.73 9.01 7.35
CA TYR A 51 4.54 8.45 8.69
C TYR A 51 3.39 7.44 8.74
N PHE A 52 2.58 7.41 7.69
CA PHE A 52 1.62 6.35 7.45
C PHE A 52 1.82 5.88 6.02
N TYR A 53 2.29 4.65 5.84
CA TYR A 53 2.57 4.08 4.54
C TYR A 53 2.40 2.57 4.56
N ARG A 54 1.28 2.14 3.98
CA ARG A 54 0.87 0.73 3.95
C ARG A 54 1.92 -0.24 3.38
N ARG A 55 2.69 0.19 2.36
CA ARG A 55 3.59 -0.73 1.66
C ARG A 55 4.83 -0.98 2.50
N THR A 56 5.39 0.05 3.11
CA THR A 56 6.51 -0.13 4.03
C THR A 56 6.09 -0.70 5.39
N GLY A 57 4.80 -0.89 5.65
CA GLY A 57 4.27 -1.33 6.95
C GLY A 57 4.36 -0.25 8.02
N LEU A 58 4.51 1.03 7.63
CA LEU A 58 4.67 2.15 8.54
C LEU A 58 3.30 2.68 8.96
N PHE A 59 2.98 2.63 10.25
CA PHE A 59 1.68 3.06 10.78
C PHE A 59 1.83 3.88 12.05
N ILE A 60 2.38 5.08 11.93
CA ILE A 60 2.53 6.01 13.05
C ILE A 60 1.21 6.78 13.21
N GLU A 61 0.58 6.63 14.37
CA GLU A 61 -0.75 7.21 14.64
C GLU A 61 -0.72 8.28 15.74
N THR A 62 0.28 8.26 16.63
CA THR A 62 0.44 9.21 17.73
C THR A 62 1.51 10.29 17.42
N PRO A 63 1.32 11.54 17.88
CA PRO A 63 2.34 12.59 17.75
C PRO A 63 3.69 12.20 18.35
N GLU A 64 3.68 11.53 19.49
CA GLU A 64 4.88 11.14 20.23
C GLU A 64 5.71 10.12 19.44
N ASP A 65 5.07 9.09 18.88
CA ASP A 65 5.75 8.11 18.02
C ASP A 65 6.32 8.76 16.75
N LEU A 66 5.66 9.81 16.23
CA LEU A 66 6.15 10.55 15.08
C LEU A 66 7.39 11.39 15.43
N VAL A 67 7.41 12.00 16.62
CA VAL A 67 8.59 12.71 17.12
C VAL A 67 9.77 11.77 17.26
N ASP A 68 9.58 10.61 17.89
CA ASP A 68 10.62 9.59 18.02
C ASP A 68 11.12 9.13 16.66
N TYR A 69 10.20 8.87 15.73
CA TYR A 69 10.55 8.47 14.36
C TYR A 69 11.39 9.53 13.64
N LEU A 70 10.97 10.80 13.66
CA LEU A 70 11.69 11.91 13.01
C LEU A 70 13.09 12.11 13.60
N ASN A 71 13.22 12.04 14.93
CA ASN A 71 14.51 12.13 15.62
C ASN A 71 15.42 10.95 15.30
N ASN A 72 14.87 9.74 15.19
CA ASN A 72 15.63 8.54 14.84
C ASN A 72 16.18 8.58 13.40
N ILE A 73 15.43 9.12 12.45
CA ILE A 73 15.88 9.19 11.05
C ILE A 73 16.73 10.44 10.75
N TYR A 74 16.72 11.46 11.62
CA TYR A 74 17.48 12.70 11.45
C TYR A 74 18.96 12.50 11.02
N PRO A 75 19.74 11.57 11.62
CA PRO A 75 21.14 11.37 11.24
C PRO A 75 21.35 10.89 9.80
N LEU A 76 20.32 10.27 9.20
CA LEU A 76 20.35 9.73 7.84
C LEU A 76 20.35 10.82 6.76
N PHE A 77 20.00 12.04 7.14
CA PHE A 77 19.97 13.21 6.25
C PHE A 77 21.26 14.05 6.33
N SER A 78 22.32 13.52 6.95
CA SER A 78 23.65 14.13 6.88
C SER A 78 24.22 14.05 5.45
N LYS A 79 25.06 15.03 5.07
CA LYS A 79 25.73 15.05 3.76
C LYS A 79 26.44 13.72 3.45
N LYS A 80 27.09 13.14 4.46
CA LYS A 80 27.78 11.84 4.37
C LYS A 80 26.79 10.71 4.12
N ALA A 81 25.74 10.59 4.95
CA ALA A 81 24.77 9.50 4.84
C ALA A 81 24.00 9.56 3.50
N VAL A 82 23.62 10.76 3.05
CA VAL A 82 22.98 10.97 1.75
C VAL A 82 23.91 10.55 0.59
N ALA A 83 25.17 10.97 0.62
CA ALA A 83 26.14 10.60 -0.42
C ALA A 83 26.39 9.08 -0.45
N GLU A 84 26.46 8.45 0.73
CA GLU A 84 26.61 7.01 0.88
C GLU A 84 25.39 6.25 0.36
N PHE A 85 24.17 6.69 0.67
CA PHE A 85 22.93 6.13 0.14
C PHE A 85 22.90 6.20 -1.40
N VAL A 86 23.18 7.37 -1.99
CA VAL A 86 23.16 7.56 -3.44
C VAL A 86 24.22 6.69 -4.12
N SER A 87 25.44 6.66 -3.59
CA SER A 87 26.53 5.83 -4.13
C SER A 87 26.19 4.34 -4.08
N THR A 88 25.66 3.88 -2.95
CA THR A 88 25.31 2.47 -2.72
C THR A 88 24.20 2.02 -3.66
N GLU A 89 23.11 2.78 -3.75
CA GLU A 89 21.96 2.39 -4.56
C GLU A 89 22.23 2.62 -6.06
N SER A 90 23.03 3.63 -6.45
CA SER A 90 23.51 3.76 -7.85
C SER A 90 24.31 2.53 -8.29
N LYS A 91 25.26 2.07 -7.47
CA LYS A 91 26.04 0.86 -7.75
C LYS A 91 25.12 -0.35 -7.89
N ARG A 92 24.23 -0.57 -6.92
CA ARG A 92 23.27 -1.69 -6.96
C ARG A 92 22.40 -1.68 -8.21
N TRP A 93 21.93 -0.52 -8.65
CA TRP A 93 21.10 -0.43 -9.86
C TRP A 93 21.85 -0.66 -11.16
N ASN A 94 23.16 -0.36 -11.19
CA ASN A 94 24.03 -0.65 -12.32
C ASN A 94 24.47 -2.12 -12.36
N ASP A 95 24.64 -2.74 -11.20
CA ASP A 95 25.13 -4.12 -11.09
C ASP A 95 23.96 -5.12 -11.07
N GLU A 96 23.20 -5.15 -9.98
CA GLU A 96 22.18 -6.18 -9.68
C GLU A 96 20.85 -5.97 -10.43
N MET A 97 20.50 -4.71 -10.72
CA MET A 97 19.17 -4.35 -11.27
C MET A 97 19.23 -3.87 -12.72
N SER A 98 20.37 -4.04 -13.39
CA SER A 98 20.62 -3.61 -14.77
C SER A 98 19.60 -4.13 -15.77
N GLY A 99 19.08 -5.35 -15.57
CA GLY A 99 18.03 -5.95 -16.40
C GLY A 99 16.67 -5.23 -16.34
N LYS A 100 16.45 -4.31 -15.40
CA LYS A 100 15.17 -3.58 -15.22
C LYS A 100 15.18 -2.21 -15.91
N GLY A 101 15.65 -2.15 -17.16
CA GLY A 101 15.96 -0.91 -17.88
C GLY A 101 14.90 0.19 -17.78
N THR A 102 13.61 -0.14 -17.96
CA THR A 102 12.54 0.88 -17.87
C THR A 102 12.37 1.43 -16.45
N THR A 103 12.42 0.60 -15.40
CA THR A 103 12.33 1.11 -14.01
C THR A 103 13.60 1.83 -13.61
N LYS A 104 14.75 1.37 -14.08
CA LYS A 104 16.05 2.01 -13.83
C LYS A 104 16.05 3.45 -14.30
N GLY A 105 15.55 3.73 -15.51
CA GLY A 105 15.47 5.12 -16.00
C GLY A 105 14.64 6.06 -15.12
N PHE A 106 13.62 5.55 -14.43
CA PHE A 106 12.88 6.33 -13.43
C PHE A 106 13.71 6.53 -12.15
N PHE A 107 14.34 5.46 -11.66
CA PHE A 107 15.11 5.47 -10.44
C PHE A 107 16.36 6.38 -10.54
N ASP A 108 17.05 6.34 -11.68
CA ASP A 108 18.25 7.15 -11.95
C ASP A 108 17.96 8.65 -11.80
N ILE A 109 16.79 9.12 -12.22
CA ILE A 109 16.37 10.51 -12.07
C ILE A 109 16.04 10.82 -10.60
N LEU A 110 15.34 9.91 -9.93
CA LEU A 110 14.97 10.07 -8.52
C LEU A 110 16.17 10.04 -7.55
N LEU A 111 17.34 9.54 -7.98
CA LEU A 111 18.58 9.58 -7.19
C LEU A 111 19.09 11.00 -6.89
N ASN A 112 18.55 12.02 -7.55
CA ASN A 112 18.81 13.42 -7.16
C ASN A 112 18.17 13.79 -5.80
N LEU A 113 17.28 12.96 -5.27
CA LEU A 113 16.53 13.16 -4.02
C LEU A 113 15.68 14.44 -3.99
N GLU A 114 15.43 15.03 -5.15
CA GLU A 114 14.57 16.20 -5.33
C GLU A 114 13.15 15.79 -5.76
N TRP A 115 12.24 16.77 -5.80
CA TRP A 115 10.91 16.58 -6.37
C TRP A 115 10.98 16.60 -7.89
N ASN A 116 10.63 15.48 -8.52
CA ASN A 116 10.62 15.32 -9.96
C ASN A 116 9.18 15.19 -10.46
N SER A 117 8.78 16.02 -11.42
CA SER A 117 7.50 15.96 -12.13
C SER A 117 7.41 14.69 -12.95
N VAL A 118 6.30 13.96 -12.82
CA VAL A 118 6.02 12.76 -13.63
C VAL A 118 5.94 13.10 -15.11
N GLN A 119 5.37 14.26 -15.45
CA GLN A 119 5.19 14.70 -16.83
C GLN A 119 6.46 15.26 -17.46
N TYR A 120 7.28 16.00 -16.69
CA TYR A 120 8.37 16.81 -17.24
C TYR A 120 9.77 16.29 -16.97
N ASP A 121 9.98 15.65 -15.83
CA ASP A 121 11.33 15.22 -15.41
C ASP A 121 11.51 13.71 -15.62
N LEU A 122 10.47 12.89 -15.38
CA LEU A 122 10.56 11.44 -15.49
C LEU A 122 10.41 10.93 -16.94
N PRO A 123 10.88 9.71 -17.26
CA PRO A 123 10.77 9.17 -18.60
C PRO A 123 9.30 9.03 -19.04
N VAL A 124 9.01 9.41 -20.28
CA VAL A 124 7.65 9.33 -20.84
C VAL A 124 7.18 7.87 -20.86
N ASN A 125 6.19 7.55 -20.02
CA ASN A 125 5.66 6.20 -19.91
C ASN A 125 4.17 6.21 -19.56
N ARG A 126 3.33 5.63 -20.43
CA ARG A 126 1.87 5.50 -20.20
C ARG A 126 1.53 4.67 -18.96
N ASN A 127 2.46 3.87 -18.46
CA ASN A 127 2.34 3.03 -17.28
C ASN A 127 3.38 3.42 -16.19
N PHE A 128 3.66 4.72 -16.03
CA PHE A 128 4.58 5.21 -14.99
C PHE A 128 4.19 4.71 -13.60
N ALA A 129 2.89 4.65 -13.28
CA ALA A 129 2.38 4.21 -11.99
C ALA A 129 2.93 2.82 -11.60
N ARG A 130 3.06 1.90 -12.57
CA ARG A 130 3.66 0.59 -12.32
C ARG A 130 5.18 0.65 -12.10
N ARG A 131 5.90 1.58 -12.75
CA ARG A 131 7.35 1.77 -12.51
C ARG A 131 7.60 2.31 -11.10
N ILE A 132 6.82 3.29 -10.68
CA ILE A 132 6.86 3.84 -9.32
C ILE A 132 6.51 2.77 -8.30
N GLN A 133 5.53 1.93 -8.64
CA GLN A 133 5.17 0.80 -7.82
C GLN A 133 6.34 -0.21 -7.71
N ASP A 134 6.98 -0.61 -8.80
CA ASP A 134 8.15 -1.50 -8.75
C ASP A 134 9.25 -0.96 -7.82
N ILE A 135 9.53 0.35 -7.87
CA ILE A 135 10.51 1.01 -6.97
C ILE A 135 10.09 0.85 -5.50
N LYS A 136 8.82 1.14 -5.19
CA LYS A 136 8.27 0.93 -3.84
C LYS A 136 8.36 -0.55 -3.41
N GLU A 137 8.13 -1.48 -4.33
CA GLU A 137 8.22 -2.92 -4.07
C GLU A 137 9.66 -3.39 -3.83
N PHE A 138 10.67 -2.72 -4.40
CA PHE A 138 12.10 -2.95 -4.06
C PHE A 138 12.51 -2.40 -2.69
N GLY A 139 11.55 -1.89 -1.91
CA GLY A 139 11.72 -1.42 -0.55
C GLY A 139 12.03 0.07 -0.43
N TYR A 140 12.08 0.80 -1.54
CA TYR A 140 12.37 2.24 -1.49
C TYR A 140 11.18 3.05 -0.99
N THR A 141 11.49 4.08 -0.20
CA THR A 141 10.49 5.05 0.25
C THR A 141 10.40 6.19 -0.75
N LEU A 142 9.23 6.34 -1.38
CA LEU A 142 8.92 7.47 -2.25
C LEU A 142 7.83 8.32 -1.62
N ALA A 143 8.04 9.63 -1.59
CA ALA A 143 6.99 10.58 -1.30
C ALA A 143 6.29 11.00 -2.60
N THR A 144 4.98 11.19 -2.52
CA THR A 144 4.16 11.62 -3.66
C THR A 144 3.41 12.91 -3.33
N ASP A 145 3.45 13.87 -4.25
CA ASP A 145 2.61 15.06 -4.21
C ASP A 145 1.86 15.21 -5.53
N THR A 146 0.55 14.90 -5.52
CA THR A 146 -0.28 14.87 -6.74
C THR A 146 -0.67 16.26 -7.26
N ARG A 147 -0.35 17.34 -6.54
CA ARG A 147 -0.79 18.71 -6.88
C ARG A 147 0.33 19.75 -6.75
N ARG A 148 1.59 19.33 -6.88
CA ARG A 148 2.73 20.24 -6.77
C ARG A 148 2.85 21.09 -8.02
N LYS A 149 3.10 22.40 -7.85
CA LYS A 149 3.34 23.33 -8.95
C LYS A 149 4.62 22.97 -9.69
N VAL A 150 4.55 22.86 -11.02
CA VAL A 150 5.72 22.58 -11.85
C VAL A 150 6.60 23.83 -11.91
N LYS A 151 7.92 23.66 -11.76
CA LYS A 151 8.89 24.76 -11.79
C LYS A 151 8.80 25.52 -13.12
N GLY A 152 8.61 26.84 -13.04
CA GLY A 152 8.51 27.70 -14.23
C GLY A 152 7.21 27.59 -15.01
N LYS A 153 6.19 26.88 -14.49
CA LYS A 153 4.87 26.75 -15.14
C LYS A 153 3.72 27.14 -14.21
N TYR A 154 2.55 27.38 -14.80
CA TYR A 154 1.32 27.72 -14.07
C TYR A 154 0.53 26.49 -13.60
N GLU A 155 0.77 25.33 -14.22
CA GLU A 155 0.05 24.10 -13.91
C GLU A 155 0.68 23.33 -12.73
N THR A 156 -0.10 22.38 -12.22
CA THR A 156 0.34 21.41 -11.20
C THR A 156 0.44 20.03 -11.81
N ASP A 157 1.40 19.23 -11.33
CA ASP A 157 1.58 17.84 -11.74
C ASP A 157 1.86 16.96 -10.51
N THR A 158 1.72 15.65 -10.69
CA THR A 158 2.22 14.66 -9.73
C THR A 158 3.75 14.71 -9.71
N HIS A 159 4.32 14.97 -8.54
CA HIS A 159 5.75 14.89 -8.31
C HIS A 159 6.09 13.74 -7.37
N LEU A 160 7.28 13.20 -7.56
CA LEU A 160 7.83 12.11 -6.76
C LEU A 160 9.20 12.50 -6.24
N GLN A 161 9.49 12.09 -5.02
CA GLN A 161 10.79 12.28 -4.38
C GLN A 161 11.22 10.96 -3.74
N LEU A 162 12.45 10.54 -4.01
CA LEU A 162 13.08 9.44 -3.28
C LEU A 162 13.56 9.96 -1.93
N VAL A 163 13.13 9.29 -0.87
CA VAL A 163 13.52 9.62 0.49
C VAL A 163 14.67 8.69 0.88
N PRO A 164 15.84 9.21 1.31
CA PRO A 164 17.05 8.43 1.62
C PRO A 164 16.92 7.71 2.97
N LEU A 165 15.88 6.88 3.11
CA LEU A 165 15.65 6.01 4.25
C LEU A 165 16.13 4.59 3.93
N PRO A 166 16.46 3.79 4.96
CA PRO A 166 16.73 2.37 4.77
C PRO A 166 15.53 1.73 4.10
N LYS A 167 15.79 0.73 3.24
CA LYS A 167 14.73 0.04 2.53
C LYS A 167 13.77 -0.61 3.53
N GLY A 168 12.51 -0.21 3.47
CA GLY A 168 11.42 -0.81 4.25
C GLY A 168 10.89 -2.07 3.57
N GLY A 169 10.12 -2.87 4.32
CA GLY A 169 9.61 -4.19 3.90
C GLY A 169 9.24 -4.26 2.41
N VAL A 170 9.97 -5.09 1.66
CA VAL A 170 9.72 -5.41 0.26
C VAL A 170 8.24 -5.76 0.14
N THR A 171 7.43 -5.09 -0.68
CA THR A 171 6.06 -5.54 -0.98
C THR A 171 5.96 -6.19 -2.34
N GLY A 172 6.65 -7.30 -2.54
CA GLY A 172 6.40 -8.14 -3.70
C GLY A 172 4.93 -8.57 -3.69
N TYR A 173 4.22 -8.31 -4.79
CA TYR A 173 2.98 -9.05 -5.06
C TYR A 173 3.34 -10.53 -5.13
N GLU A 174 2.51 -11.38 -4.54
CA GLU A 174 2.65 -12.81 -4.76
C GLU A 174 2.35 -13.10 -6.23
N ALA A 175 3.35 -13.62 -6.93
CA ALA A 175 3.19 -14.05 -8.32
C ALA A 175 2.59 -15.46 -8.30
N MET A 176 1.35 -15.61 -8.77
CA MET A 176 0.77 -16.92 -9.06
C MET A 176 1.20 -17.39 -10.44
N SER A 177 1.69 -18.62 -10.53
CA SER A 177 2.04 -19.25 -11.80
C SER A 177 0.80 -19.38 -12.70
N PRO A 178 0.96 -19.42 -14.04
CA PRO A 178 -0.14 -19.74 -14.94
C PRO A 178 -0.79 -21.09 -14.64
N ALA A 179 -0.01 -22.09 -14.21
CA ALA A 179 -0.49 -23.42 -13.86
C ALA A 179 -1.40 -23.39 -12.63
N PHE A 180 -0.97 -22.72 -11.55
CA PHE A 180 -1.77 -22.49 -10.36
C PHE A 180 -3.09 -21.78 -10.70
N LYS A 181 -3.04 -20.72 -11.51
CA LYS A 181 -4.24 -19.97 -11.91
C LYS A 181 -5.26 -20.86 -12.62
N ALA A 182 -4.80 -21.65 -13.60
CA ALA A 182 -5.67 -22.57 -14.33
C ALA A 182 -6.31 -23.62 -13.39
N ARG A 183 -5.49 -24.20 -12.49
CA ARG A 183 -5.95 -25.17 -11.50
C ARG A 183 -6.98 -24.58 -10.53
N ALA A 184 -6.72 -23.41 -9.98
CA ALA A 184 -7.62 -22.72 -9.05
C ALA A 184 -8.96 -22.36 -9.72
N ILE A 185 -8.94 -21.87 -10.97
CA ILE A 185 -10.16 -21.57 -11.73
C ILE A 185 -10.99 -22.85 -11.97
N ALA A 186 -10.34 -23.94 -12.36
CA ALA A 186 -11.02 -25.22 -12.58
C ALA A 186 -11.65 -25.77 -11.29
N LEU A 187 -10.91 -25.73 -10.18
CA LEU A 187 -11.34 -26.22 -8.88
C LEU A 187 -12.54 -25.44 -8.30
N MET A 188 -12.64 -24.16 -8.62
CA MET A 188 -13.73 -23.27 -8.22
C MET A 188 -14.78 -23.10 -9.34
N GLU A 189 -14.82 -24.05 -10.29
CA GLU A 189 -15.85 -24.22 -11.32
C GLU A 189 -16.04 -23.00 -12.25
N ALA A 190 -15.03 -22.14 -12.35
CA ALA A 190 -15.08 -20.90 -13.14
C ALA A 190 -16.32 -20.03 -12.86
N ILE A 191 -16.80 -20.01 -11.62
CA ILE A 191 -17.91 -19.17 -11.16
C ILE A 191 -17.35 -17.85 -10.64
N ASN A 192 -17.81 -16.71 -11.19
CA ASN A 192 -17.58 -15.42 -10.56
C ASN A 192 -18.39 -15.35 -9.26
N VAL A 193 -17.71 -15.29 -8.11
CA VAL A 193 -18.40 -15.27 -6.82
C VAL A 193 -19.15 -13.96 -6.58
N TYR A 194 -18.84 -12.88 -7.29
CA TYR A 194 -19.60 -11.65 -7.14
C TYR A 194 -21.00 -11.81 -7.76
N GLU A 195 -21.10 -12.04 -9.07
CA GLU A 195 -22.36 -12.20 -9.79
C GLU A 195 -23.03 -13.59 -9.62
N SER A 196 -22.33 -14.57 -9.04
CA SER A 196 -22.77 -15.98 -9.01
C SER A 196 -23.00 -16.55 -10.42
N SER A 197 -22.12 -16.23 -11.37
CA SER A 197 -22.29 -16.52 -12.79
C SER A 197 -21.00 -17.04 -13.45
N SER A 198 -21.15 -17.95 -14.42
CA SER A 198 -20.06 -18.49 -15.25
C SER A 198 -19.90 -17.76 -16.60
N ALA A 199 -20.71 -16.73 -16.88
CA ALA A 199 -20.74 -16.04 -18.18
C ALA A 199 -19.40 -15.39 -18.58
N ASN A 200 -18.61 -14.91 -17.60
CA ASN A 200 -17.36 -14.18 -17.83
C ASN A 200 -16.10 -14.98 -17.48
N LYS A 201 -16.09 -16.30 -17.72
CA LYS A 201 -14.99 -17.21 -17.37
C LYS A 201 -13.59 -16.76 -17.84
N HIS A 202 -13.50 -16.07 -18.98
CA HIS A 202 -12.23 -15.63 -19.57
C HIS A 202 -11.55 -14.48 -18.83
N GLY A 203 -12.29 -13.73 -18.00
CA GLY A 203 -11.77 -12.61 -17.21
C GLY A 203 -11.52 -12.94 -15.75
N LEU A 204 -11.75 -14.19 -15.32
CA LEU A 204 -11.65 -14.62 -13.94
C LEU A 204 -10.20 -14.80 -13.49
N LEU A 205 -9.97 -14.43 -12.24
CA LEU A 205 -8.69 -14.50 -11.57
C LEU A 205 -8.93 -15.06 -10.17
N PRO A 206 -8.05 -15.93 -9.66
CA PRO A 206 -7.98 -16.22 -8.23
C PRO A 206 -7.52 -14.96 -7.48
N ASP A 207 -8.34 -14.47 -6.57
CA ASP A 207 -8.03 -13.35 -5.68
C ASP A 207 -8.02 -13.85 -4.22
N HIS A 208 -7.06 -13.39 -3.43
CA HIS A 208 -6.97 -13.76 -2.02
C HIS A 208 -8.18 -13.27 -1.25
N LYS A 209 -8.82 -14.12 -0.44
CA LYS A 209 -9.88 -13.71 0.49
C LYS A 209 -9.36 -12.70 1.50
N PHE A 210 -8.23 -13.00 2.14
CA PHE A 210 -7.55 -12.06 3.03
C PHE A 210 -6.93 -10.91 2.23
N PRO A 211 -7.37 -9.64 2.40
CA PRO A 211 -6.93 -8.57 1.53
C PRO A 211 -5.47 -8.17 1.79
N GLU A 212 -4.70 -8.06 0.71
CA GLU A 212 -3.27 -7.70 0.72
C GLU A 212 -2.92 -6.43 1.51
N ILE A 213 -3.87 -5.49 1.66
CA ILE A 213 -3.66 -4.29 2.47
C ILE A 213 -3.41 -4.58 3.95
N ARG A 214 -3.74 -5.80 4.41
CA ARG A 214 -3.57 -6.25 5.79
C ARG A 214 -2.38 -7.18 5.98
N TRP A 215 -1.57 -7.41 4.94
CA TRP A 215 -0.45 -8.34 5.03
C TRP A 215 0.80 -7.63 5.54
N ASP A 216 1.52 -8.28 6.46
CA ASP A 216 2.90 -7.94 6.77
C ASP A 216 3.85 -8.91 6.03
N GLU A 217 5.15 -8.85 6.34
CA GLU A 217 6.16 -9.73 5.73
C GLU A 217 5.97 -11.21 6.12
N LYS A 218 5.46 -11.49 7.32
CA LYS A 218 5.25 -12.86 7.85
C LYS A 218 3.94 -13.49 7.36
N THR A 219 2.94 -12.67 7.03
CA THR A 219 1.68 -13.13 6.46
C THR A 219 1.88 -13.68 5.06
N ARG A 220 2.80 -13.10 4.30
CA ARG A 220 3.04 -13.53 2.93
C ARG A 220 3.49 -14.97 2.90
N ALA A 221 2.82 -15.73 2.07
CA ALA A 221 3.04 -17.15 1.95
C ALA A 221 3.27 -17.46 0.47
N GLU A 222 4.20 -18.37 0.21
CA GLU A 222 4.29 -18.92 -1.13
C GLU A 222 2.98 -19.63 -1.47
N ASN A 223 2.54 -19.48 -2.71
CA ASN A 223 1.39 -20.20 -3.26
C ASN A 223 1.91 -21.30 -4.19
N PRO A 224 2.44 -22.41 -3.65
CA PRO A 224 3.04 -23.47 -4.45
C PRO A 224 1.99 -24.08 -5.38
N ASP A 225 2.43 -24.55 -6.54
CA ASP A 225 1.55 -25.20 -7.52
C ASP A 225 0.90 -26.47 -6.94
N GLU A 226 1.52 -27.05 -5.91
CA GLU A 226 1.10 -28.24 -5.17
C GLU A 226 0.13 -27.94 -4.01
N MET A 227 -0.25 -26.67 -3.78
CA MET A 227 -1.19 -26.30 -2.71
C MET A 227 -2.45 -27.19 -2.76
N ASN A 228 -2.91 -27.69 -1.61
CA ASN A 228 -4.03 -28.62 -1.62
C ASN A 228 -5.35 -27.92 -1.97
N GLU A 229 -6.33 -28.68 -2.47
CA GLU A 229 -7.59 -28.11 -2.96
C GLU A 229 -8.40 -27.37 -1.88
N ILE A 230 -8.36 -27.89 -0.64
CA ILE A 230 -9.06 -27.27 0.50
C ILE A 230 -8.44 -25.90 0.79
N GLN A 231 -7.12 -25.82 0.87
CA GLN A 231 -6.36 -24.59 1.06
C GLN A 231 -6.63 -23.58 -0.06
N ILE A 232 -6.75 -24.04 -1.32
CA ILE A 232 -7.10 -23.15 -2.43
C ILE A 232 -8.50 -22.54 -2.21
N LYS A 233 -9.51 -23.36 -1.89
CA LYS A 233 -10.88 -22.88 -1.66
C LYS A 233 -11.00 -22.01 -0.41
N GLU A 234 -10.16 -22.23 0.59
CA GLU A 234 -10.10 -21.40 1.80
C GLU A 234 -9.44 -20.06 1.53
N LYS A 235 -8.30 -20.04 0.85
CA LYS A 235 -7.49 -18.83 0.61
C LYS A 235 -8.03 -17.94 -0.51
N PHE A 236 -8.68 -18.50 -1.52
CA PHE A 236 -9.00 -17.80 -2.76
C PHE A 236 -10.49 -17.73 -3.06
N GLN A 237 -10.87 -16.73 -3.85
CA GLN A 237 -12.17 -16.63 -4.49
C GLN A 237 -12.00 -16.18 -5.94
N LEU A 238 -12.92 -16.54 -6.83
CA LEU A 238 -12.87 -16.15 -8.23
C LEU A 238 -13.64 -14.85 -8.49
N VAL A 239 -12.93 -13.83 -8.94
CA VAL A 239 -13.50 -12.54 -9.34
C VAL A 239 -12.84 -12.07 -10.62
N ASP A 240 -13.51 -11.20 -11.38
CA ASP A 240 -12.87 -10.49 -12.49
C ASP A 240 -12.05 -9.28 -12.01
N ASN A 241 -11.33 -8.65 -12.94
CA ASN A 241 -10.51 -7.46 -12.66
C ASN A 241 -11.31 -6.30 -12.05
N GLN A 242 -12.55 -6.06 -12.52
CA GLN A 242 -13.38 -4.96 -12.04
C GLN A 242 -13.81 -5.22 -10.59
N ARG A 243 -14.26 -6.43 -10.28
CA ARG A 243 -14.67 -6.83 -8.93
C ARG A 243 -13.49 -6.90 -7.97
N ASN A 244 -12.32 -7.33 -8.42
CA ASN A 244 -11.09 -7.23 -7.62
C ASN A 244 -10.78 -5.77 -7.27
N GLN A 245 -10.87 -4.83 -8.22
CA GLN A 245 -10.69 -3.41 -7.92
C GLN A 245 -11.70 -2.89 -6.90
N GLN A 246 -12.97 -3.28 -7.01
CA GLN A 246 -14.01 -2.90 -6.04
C GLN A 246 -13.72 -3.47 -4.64
N LYS A 247 -13.29 -4.74 -4.56
CA LYS A 247 -12.84 -5.36 -3.31
C LYS A 247 -11.67 -4.60 -2.69
N ARG A 248 -10.65 -4.29 -3.48
CA ARG A 248 -9.48 -3.51 -3.04
C ARG A 248 -9.90 -2.16 -2.46
N GLU A 249 -10.81 -1.47 -3.12
CA GLU A 249 -11.34 -0.19 -2.67
C GLU A 249 -12.15 -0.31 -1.36
N ALA A 250 -13.02 -1.32 -1.26
CA ALA A 250 -13.79 -1.59 -0.04
C ALA A 250 -12.88 -1.95 1.14
N CYS A 251 -11.89 -2.82 0.92
CA CYS A 251 -10.90 -3.19 1.93
C CYS A 251 -10.01 -2.00 2.32
N ARG A 252 -9.66 -1.13 1.37
CA ARG A 252 -8.92 0.12 1.61
C ARG A 252 -9.70 1.06 2.51
N LYS A 253 -10.98 1.29 2.21
CA LYS A 253 -11.85 2.11 3.07
C LYS A 253 -11.95 1.52 4.48
N CYS A 254 -12.16 0.21 4.59
CA CYS A 254 -12.19 -0.48 5.88
C CYS A 254 -10.89 -0.33 6.67
N PHE A 255 -9.74 -0.45 6.02
CA PHE A 255 -8.43 -0.25 6.63
C PHE A 255 -8.26 1.18 7.16
N GLN A 256 -8.74 2.19 6.41
CA GLN A 256 -8.60 3.60 6.76
C GLN A 256 -9.56 4.04 7.88
N THR A 257 -10.82 3.61 7.82
CA THR A 257 -11.89 4.14 8.67
C THR A 257 -12.30 3.22 9.80
N GLY A 258 -11.81 1.97 9.79
CA GLY A 258 -12.31 0.92 10.69
C GLY A 258 -13.74 0.48 10.37
N ARG A 259 -14.36 0.93 9.27
CA ARG A 259 -15.72 0.51 8.88
C ARG A 259 -15.67 -0.58 7.81
N ARG A 260 -16.09 -1.79 8.15
CA ARG A 260 -16.10 -2.96 7.26
C ARG A 260 -16.96 -2.71 6.03
N GLY A 261 -16.50 -3.22 4.88
CA GLY A 261 -17.14 -2.99 3.59
C GLY A 261 -18.50 -3.68 3.50
N LYS A 262 -19.47 -3.00 2.89
CA LYS A 262 -20.82 -3.53 2.63
C LYS A 262 -20.87 -4.06 1.20
N LEU A 263 -21.29 -5.31 1.03
CA LEU A 263 -21.52 -5.90 -0.28
C LEU A 263 -22.96 -5.60 -0.70
N TYR A 264 -23.15 -5.12 -1.94
CA TYR A 264 -24.47 -4.69 -2.45
C TYR A 264 -25.20 -3.63 -1.59
N GLY A 265 -24.46 -2.90 -0.74
CA GLY A 265 -25.05 -1.93 0.19
C GLY A 265 -25.78 -2.56 1.38
N LEU A 266 -25.72 -3.88 1.55
CA LEU A 266 -26.42 -4.60 2.62
C LEU A 266 -25.63 -4.58 3.94
N ASN A 267 -26.32 -4.26 5.04
CA ASN A 267 -25.80 -4.30 6.40
C ASN A 267 -25.85 -5.74 6.96
N TYR A 268 -25.21 -6.68 6.27
CA TYR A 268 -25.17 -8.08 6.69
C TYR A 268 -23.72 -8.54 6.85
N PHE A 269 -23.43 -9.10 8.02
CA PHE A 269 -22.15 -9.70 8.37
C PHE A 269 -22.43 -11.05 9.00
N TYR A 270 -21.94 -12.13 8.41
CA TYR A 270 -22.17 -13.48 8.98
C TYR A 270 -21.37 -13.72 10.27
N GLN A 271 -20.44 -12.81 10.59
CA GLN A 271 -19.72 -12.77 11.85
C GLN A 271 -19.28 -11.32 12.17
N GLY A 272 -19.40 -10.91 13.43
CA GLY A 272 -19.14 -9.54 13.87
C GLY A 272 -20.16 -8.54 13.32
N ASP A 273 -19.76 -7.27 13.22
CA ASP A 273 -20.63 -6.15 12.80
C ASP A 273 -19.94 -5.27 11.74
N GLU A 274 -20.41 -4.04 11.55
CA GLU A 274 -19.80 -3.10 10.59
C GLU A 274 -18.47 -2.49 11.06
N ASN A 275 -18.05 -2.72 12.30
CA ASN A 275 -16.88 -2.11 12.90
C ASN A 275 -15.71 -3.09 12.94
N TRP A 276 -14.52 -2.57 12.69
CA TRP A 276 -13.28 -3.30 12.95
C TRP A 276 -13.09 -3.42 14.46
N GLN A 277 -13.01 -4.65 14.95
CA GLN A 277 -12.87 -4.92 16.38
C GLN A 277 -11.44 -4.59 16.83
N ALA A 278 -11.32 -3.85 17.94
CA ALA A 278 -10.03 -3.35 18.44
C ALA A 278 -9.06 -4.46 18.87
N GLU A 279 -9.57 -5.66 19.17
CA GLU A 279 -8.78 -6.84 19.50
C GLU A 279 -7.96 -7.39 18.32
N PHE A 280 -8.34 -7.08 17.08
CA PHE A 280 -7.61 -7.53 15.90
C PHE A 280 -6.62 -6.46 15.43
N PRO A 281 -5.35 -6.83 15.20
CA PRO A 281 -4.37 -5.89 14.66
C PRO A 281 -4.77 -5.43 13.26
N ARG A 282 -4.27 -4.27 12.82
CA ARG A 282 -4.57 -3.74 11.47
C ARG A 282 -3.95 -4.58 10.35
N VAL A 283 -2.74 -5.09 10.60
CA VAL A 283 -1.93 -5.90 9.68
C VAL A 283 -1.43 -7.18 10.35
N GLY A 284 -0.93 -8.11 9.56
CA GLY A 284 -0.39 -9.39 10.02
C GLY A 284 -1.40 -10.53 9.95
N LYS A 285 -0.93 -11.76 10.19
CA LYS A 285 -1.75 -12.98 10.04
C LYS A 285 -3.02 -12.95 10.90
N GLU A 286 -2.90 -12.44 12.13
CA GLU A 286 -4.03 -12.31 13.06
C GLU A 286 -5.09 -11.30 12.61
N ALA A 287 -4.73 -10.34 11.74
CA ALA A 287 -5.69 -9.38 11.17
C ALA A 287 -6.70 -10.07 10.23
N GLU A 288 -6.44 -11.29 9.76
CA GLU A 288 -7.41 -12.04 8.97
C GLU A 288 -8.70 -12.33 9.76
N LYS A 289 -8.57 -12.58 11.06
CA LYS A 289 -9.72 -12.86 11.94
C LYS A 289 -10.73 -11.71 11.96
N GLY A 290 -10.27 -10.46 11.90
CA GLY A 290 -11.14 -9.28 11.79
C GLY A 290 -11.84 -9.12 10.44
N CYS A 291 -11.39 -9.84 9.41
CA CYS A 291 -12.05 -9.86 8.10
C CYS A 291 -13.25 -10.81 8.07
N VAL A 292 -13.20 -11.91 8.84
CA VAL A 292 -14.23 -12.97 8.85
C VAL A 292 -15.61 -12.39 9.17
N GLY A 293 -16.58 -12.66 8.29
CA GLY A 293 -17.93 -12.10 8.36
C GLY A 293 -18.23 -11.03 7.30
N CYS A 294 -17.20 -10.40 6.73
CA CYS A 294 -17.34 -9.35 5.74
C CYS A 294 -17.65 -9.95 4.37
N GLY A 295 -18.62 -9.40 3.65
CA GLY A 295 -18.96 -9.88 2.31
C GLY A 295 -17.80 -9.81 1.33
N TRP A 296 -16.93 -8.80 1.43
CA TRP A 296 -15.73 -8.69 0.59
C TRP A 296 -14.60 -9.65 0.96
N TYR A 297 -14.63 -10.25 2.16
CA TYR A 297 -13.64 -11.26 2.56
C TYR A 297 -13.95 -12.61 1.92
N ASP A 298 -15.20 -13.09 2.05
CA ASP A 298 -15.67 -14.33 1.44
C ASP A 298 -17.09 -14.13 0.91
N ILE A 299 -17.21 -13.78 -0.38
CA ILE A 299 -18.50 -13.45 -1.00
C ILE A 299 -19.43 -14.66 -1.02
N GLN A 300 -18.89 -15.85 -1.28
CA GLN A 300 -19.69 -17.07 -1.37
C GLN A 300 -20.28 -17.42 0.00
N LYS A 301 -19.45 -17.51 1.04
CA LYS A 301 -19.91 -17.78 2.41
C LYS A 301 -20.89 -16.72 2.90
N TRP A 302 -20.64 -15.45 2.56
CA TRP A 302 -21.56 -14.36 2.89
C TRP A 302 -22.93 -14.53 2.22
N ARG A 303 -22.97 -14.89 0.93
CA ARG A 303 -24.21 -15.11 0.19
C ARG A 303 -24.99 -16.30 0.76
N ASP A 304 -24.30 -17.40 1.02
CA ASP A 304 -24.92 -18.62 1.56
C ASP A 304 -25.50 -18.37 2.96
N SER A 305 -24.75 -17.69 3.82
CA SER A 305 -25.22 -17.32 5.17
C SER A 305 -26.42 -16.38 5.11
N LEU A 306 -26.43 -15.43 4.17
CA LEU A 306 -27.57 -14.52 3.97
C LEU A 306 -28.81 -15.27 3.50
N ASN A 307 -28.67 -16.21 2.56
CA ASN A 307 -29.78 -17.05 2.10
C ASN A 307 -30.34 -17.92 3.22
N GLU A 308 -29.48 -18.49 4.06
CA GLU A 308 -29.90 -19.24 5.24
C GLU A 308 -30.67 -18.35 6.23
N PHE A 309 -30.14 -17.15 6.51
CA PHE A 309 -30.80 -16.17 7.36
C PHE A 309 -32.18 -15.80 6.81
N ILE A 310 -32.30 -15.51 5.52
CA ILE A 310 -33.58 -15.21 4.87
C ILE A 310 -34.54 -16.41 4.99
N SER A 311 -34.08 -17.62 4.68
CA SER A 311 -34.90 -18.83 4.74
C SER A 311 -35.49 -19.08 6.13
N LYS A 312 -34.67 -18.93 7.18
CA LYS A 312 -35.12 -19.08 8.58
C LYS A 312 -36.09 -17.99 9.04
N ASN A 313 -36.11 -16.84 8.36
CA ASN A 313 -36.93 -15.68 8.71
C ASN A 313 -38.05 -15.40 7.69
N LYS A 314 -38.30 -16.31 6.75
CA LYS A 314 -39.49 -16.26 5.89
C LYS A 314 -40.72 -16.52 6.76
N LYS A 315 -41.56 -15.51 6.90
CA LYS A 315 -42.92 -15.65 7.40
C LYS A 315 -43.82 -16.25 6.33
#